data_AF-A0A0Q5E5J9-F1
#
_entry.id   AF-A0A0Q5E5J9-F1
#
_cell.length_a   1.000
_cell.length_b   1.000
_cell.length_c   1.000
_cell.angle_alpha   90.00
_cell.angle_beta   90.00
_cell.angle_gamma   90.00
#
_symmetry.space_group_name_H-M   'P 1'
#
loop_
_entity.id
_entity.type
_entity.pdbx_description
1 polymer ?
#
loop_
_entity_poly.entity_id
_entity_poly.type
_entity_poly.pdbx_seq_one_letter_code
_entity_poly.pdbx_strand_id
1 'polypeptide(L)'
;MRSHHVSRVIAASPEAVYDYASDVDNLPRWAAGLAQAAVVREGDSLFVESPMGRVEVRFVERNRFGVLDHDVTLPTGTVVTNPVRVLSHPDGAEVVFTVRQIELDDDEFARDIELVAKDLERLDQQITGTDRPRP
;
A
#
# COMPACT_ATOMS: atom_id res chain seq x y z
N MET A 1 -11.65 -13.37 13.14
CA MET A 1 -10.92 -12.54 12.16
C MET A 1 -9.49 -12.40 12.63
N ARG A 2 -8.52 -12.90 11.85
CA ARG A 2 -7.09 -12.79 12.12
C ARG A 2 -6.51 -11.59 11.37
N SER A 3 -5.45 -11.00 11.89
CA SER A 3 -4.63 -10.01 11.19
C SER A 3 -3.16 -10.39 11.23
N HIS A 4 -2.42 -9.95 10.23
CA HIS A 4 -0.97 -10.07 10.17
C HIS A 4 -0.38 -8.71 9.80
N HIS A 5 0.65 -8.30 10.53
CA HIS A 5 1.37 -7.06 10.26
C HIS A 5 2.60 -7.40 9.44
N VAL A 6 2.66 -6.86 8.23
CA VAL A 6 3.84 -6.91 7.38
C VAL A 6 4.54 -5.57 7.55
N SER A 7 5.83 -5.58 7.89
CA SER A 7 6.59 -4.34 7.97
C SER A 7 7.90 -4.39 7.22
N ARG A 8 8.38 -3.21 6.84
CA ARG A 8 9.70 -3.02 6.24
C ARG A 8 10.31 -1.70 6.69
N VAL A 9 11.58 -1.73 7.07
CA VAL A 9 12.38 -0.54 7.33
C VAL A 9 12.99 -0.06 6.01
N ILE A 10 12.82 1.22 5.71
CA ILE A 10 13.32 1.90 4.51
C ILE A 10 14.32 2.95 4.97
N ALA A 11 15.51 2.95 4.37
CA ALA A 11 16.62 3.86 4.70
C ALA A 11 16.40 5.27 4.13
N ALA A 12 15.30 5.91 4.50
CA ALA A 12 14.92 7.28 4.14
C ALA A 12 14.11 7.93 5.27
N SER A 13 13.92 9.25 5.22
CA SER A 13 13.13 9.93 6.26
C SER A 13 11.64 9.51 6.19
N PRO A 14 10.92 9.47 7.33
CA PRO A 14 9.49 9.19 7.35
C PRO A 14 8.68 10.09 6.42
N GLU A 15 9.06 11.36 6.29
CA GLU A 15 8.41 12.31 5.38
C GLU A 15 8.60 11.91 3.91
N ALA A 16 9.84 11.56 3.51
CA ALA A 16 10.12 11.14 2.14
C ALA A 16 9.38 9.84 1.78
N VAL A 17 9.34 8.87 2.71
CA VAL A 17 8.60 7.62 2.52
C VAL A 17 7.10 7.89 2.42
N TYR A 18 6.55 8.71 3.34
CA TYR A 18 5.14 9.07 3.32
C TYR A 18 4.75 9.79 2.04
N ASP A 19 5.51 10.81 1.65
CA ASP A 19 5.24 11.61 0.46
C ASP A 19 5.26 10.76 -0.80
N TYR A 20 6.23 9.85 -0.93
CA TYR A 20 6.31 8.94 -2.07
C TYR A 20 5.16 7.93 -2.08
N ALA A 21 4.90 7.27 -0.95
CA ALA A 21 3.91 6.19 -0.86
C ALA A 21 2.46 6.67 -0.98
N SER A 22 2.17 7.90 -0.54
CA SER A 22 0.83 8.51 -0.59
C SER A 22 0.53 9.23 -1.91
N ASP A 23 1.52 9.38 -2.79
CA ASP A 23 1.31 9.90 -4.13
C ASP A 23 0.70 8.82 -5.03
N VAL A 24 -0.51 9.09 -5.51
CA VAL A 24 -1.25 8.20 -6.39
C VAL A 24 -0.50 7.90 -7.69
N ASP A 25 0.34 8.82 -8.20
CA ASP A 25 1.15 8.58 -9.40
C ASP A 25 2.27 7.57 -9.16
N ASN A 26 2.66 7.36 -7.90
CA ASN A 26 3.65 6.37 -7.51
C ASN A 26 3.03 5.01 -7.16
N LEU A 27 1.73 4.93 -6.83
CA LEU A 27 1.07 3.67 -6.45
C LEU A 27 1.32 2.52 -7.44
N PRO A 28 1.19 2.70 -8.77
CA PRO A 28 1.43 1.60 -9.71
C PRO A 28 2.87 1.07 -9.71
N ARG A 29 3.83 1.82 -9.16
CA ARG A 29 5.25 1.45 -9.13
C ARG A 29 5.59 0.51 -7.97
N TRP A 30 4.78 0.49 -6.91
CA TRP A 30 5.07 -0.30 -5.72
C TRP A 30 3.91 -1.18 -5.26
N ALA A 31 2.66 -0.75 -5.40
CA ALA A 31 1.48 -1.50 -5.00
C ALA A 31 0.98 -2.37 -6.17
N ALA A 32 1.57 -3.55 -6.36
CA ALA A 32 1.25 -4.42 -7.49
C ALA A 32 -0.21 -4.90 -7.46
N GLY A 33 -0.84 -4.98 -6.28
CA GLY A 33 -2.28 -5.24 -6.14
C GLY A 33 -3.16 -4.16 -6.78
N LEU A 34 -2.68 -2.93 -6.88
CA LEU A 34 -3.38 -1.79 -7.50
C LEU A 34 -2.91 -1.52 -8.94
N ALA A 35 -1.74 -2.03 -9.32
CA ALA A 35 -1.08 -1.74 -10.60
C ALA A 35 -1.55 -2.59 -11.78
N GLN A 36 -2.43 -3.60 -11.58
CA GLN A 36 -2.86 -4.49 -12.67
C GLN A 36 -3.81 -3.83 -13.67
N ALA A 37 -4.28 -2.60 -13.40
CA ALA A 37 -5.16 -1.86 -14.28
C ALA A 37 -4.84 -0.37 -14.35
N ALA A 38 -5.36 0.28 -15.39
CA ALA A 38 -5.35 1.73 -15.49
C ALA A 38 -6.10 2.32 -14.28
N VAL A 39 -5.37 3.03 -13.41
CA VAL A 39 -5.97 3.77 -12.30
C VAL A 39 -6.76 4.94 -12.89
N VAL A 40 -8.09 4.87 -12.80
CA VAL A 40 -8.95 6.01 -13.18
C VAL A 40 -9.22 6.83 -11.93
N ARG A 41 -8.78 8.09 -11.94
CA ARG A 41 -9.06 9.05 -10.87
C ARG A 41 -10.41 9.72 -11.12
N GLU A 42 -11.33 9.61 -10.17
CA GLU A 42 -12.57 10.39 -10.15
C GLU A 42 -12.69 11.07 -8.78
N GLY A 43 -12.32 12.35 -8.70
CA GLY A 43 -12.26 13.07 -7.42
C GLY A 43 -11.21 12.46 -6.48
N ASP A 44 -11.65 12.08 -5.28
CA ASP A 44 -10.81 11.44 -4.24
C ASP A 44 -10.79 9.90 -4.34
N SER A 45 -11.55 9.33 -5.29
CA SER A 45 -11.65 7.89 -5.50
C SER A 45 -10.75 7.43 -6.65
N LEU A 46 -10.11 6.29 -6.43
CA LEU A 46 -9.29 5.58 -7.40
C LEU A 46 -10.01 4.32 -7.82
N PHE A 47 -10.21 4.13 -9.12
CA PHE A 47 -10.81 2.92 -9.63
C PHE A 47 -9.76 2.03 -10.28
N VAL A 48 -9.76 0.76 -9.90
CA VAL A 48 -8.84 -0.25 -10.39
C VAL A 48 -9.65 -1.40 -10.97
N GLU A 49 -9.35 -1.80 -12.21
CA GLU A 49 -9.90 -3.04 -12.77
C GLU A 49 -9.13 -4.23 -12.17
N SER A 50 -9.89 -5.21 -11.69
CA SER A 50 -9.33 -6.46 -11.16
C SER A 50 -10.05 -7.65 -11.78
N PRO A 51 -9.51 -8.88 -11.69
CA PRO A 51 -10.25 -10.08 -12.09
C PRO A 51 -11.61 -10.25 -11.39
N MET A 52 -11.82 -9.58 -10.24
CA MET A 52 -13.08 -9.58 -9.51
C MET A 52 -14.08 -8.54 -10.03
N GLY A 53 -13.63 -7.57 -10.85
CA GLY A 53 -14.39 -6.41 -11.33
C GLY A 53 -13.71 -5.08 -10.95
N ARG A 54 -14.35 -3.96 -11.30
CA ARG A 54 -13.92 -2.61 -10.93
C ARG A 54 -14.05 -2.42 -9.41
N VAL A 55 -12.92 -2.22 -8.72
CA VAL A 55 -12.89 -1.88 -7.29
C VAL A 55 -12.67 -0.37 -7.13
N GLU A 56 -13.25 0.18 -6.07
CA GLU A 56 -13.02 1.57 -5.66
C GLU A 56 -12.04 1.58 -4.49
N VAL A 57 -11.02 2.43 -4.55
CA VAL A 57 -10.05 2.65 -3.49
C VAL A 57 -10.10 4.09 -3.05
N ARG A 58 -10.26 4.32 -1.75
CA ARG A 58 -10.29 5.65 -1.15
C ARG A 58 -9.27 5.73 -0.03
N PHE A 59 -8.29 6.60 -0.20
CA PHE A 59 -7.27 6.86 0.80
C PHE A 59 -7.79 7.88 1.83
N VAL A 60 -7.26 7.82 3.05
CA VAL A 60 -7.40 8.92 3.99
C VAL A 60 -6.75 10.19 3.44
N GLU A 61 -7.22 11.35 3.89
CA GLU A 61 -6.59 12.62 3.57
C GLU A 61 -5.12 12.66 3.97
N ARG A 62 -4.31 13.40 3.19
CA ARG A 62 -2.91 13.64 3.52
C ARG A 62 -2.80 14.23 4.92
N ASN A 63 -1.94 13.63 5.74
CA ASN A 63 -1.83 13.95 7.15
C ASN A 63 -0.38 13.83 7.61
N ARG A 64 -0.06 14.56 8.67
CA ARG A 64 1.28 14.58 9.28
C ARG A 64 1.58 13.38 10.19
N PHE A 65 0.66 12.44 10.32
CA PHE A 65 0.75 11.35 11.30
C PHE A 65 1.21 10.02 10.66
N GLY A 66 1.60 10.06 9.38
CA GLY A 66 2.07 8.88 8.66
C GLY A 66 0.97 7.88 8.34
N VAL A 67 -0.30 8.30 8.29
CA VAL A 67 -1.44 7.41 8.02
C VAL A 67 -1.71 7.33 6.53
N LEU A 68 -1.63 6.13 5.95
CA LEU A 68 -1.99 5.81 4.56
C LEU A 68 -3.09 4.75 4.49
N ASP A 69 -3.93 4.69 5.54
CA ASP A 69 -5.09 3.82 5.57
C ASP A 69 -5.95 4.07 4.31
N HIS A 70 -6.47 2.99 3.74
CA HIS A 70 -7.35 3.08 2.58
C HIS A 70 -8.45 2.04 2.65
N ASP A 71 -9.62 2.43 2.16
CA ASP A 71 -10.76 1.55 1.98
C ASP A 71 -10.74 0.99 0.55
N VAL A 72 -10.95 -0.31 0.41
CA VAL A 72 -11.22 -0.98 -0.85
C VAL A 72 -12.67 -1.45 -0.86
N THR A 73 -13.49 -0.88 -1.72
CA THR A 73 -14.87 -1.32 -1.95
C THR A 73 -14.88 -2.38 -3.04
N LEU A 74 -15.25 -3.61 -2.66
CA LEU A 74 -15.40 -4.74 -3.57
C LEU A 74 -16.69 -4.59 -4.41
N PRO A 75 -16.81 -5.30 -5.55
CA PRO A 75 -18.01 -5.23 -6.40
C PRO A 75 -19.30 -5.69 -5.70
N THR A 76 -19.17 -6.45 -4.60
CA THR A 76 -20.27 -6.84 -3.71
C THR A 76 -20.80 -5.71 -2.84
N GLY A 77 -20.08 -4.58 -2.76
CA GLY A 77 -20.32 -3.47 -1.83
C GLY A 77 -19.62 -3.64 -0.48
N THR A 78 -18.95 -4.77 -0.24
CA THR A 78 -18.13 -4.97 0.96
C THR A 78 -16.96 -3.99 0.98
N VAL A 79 -16.78 -3.26 2.08
CA VAL A 79 -15.65 -2.34 2.27
C VAL A 79 -14.60 -2.99 3.16
N VAL A 80 -13.39 -3.12 2.63
CA VAL A 80 -12.21 -3.62 3.33
C VAL A 80 -11.28 -2.46 3.64
N THR A 81 -11.18 -2.08 4.92
CA THR A 81 -10.19 -1.09 5.36
C THR A 81 -8.83 -1.77 5.55
N ASN A 82 -7.80 -1.21 4.91
CA ASN A 82 -6.41 -1.62 4.97
C ASN A 82 -5.59 -0.58 5.73
N PRO A 83 -5.26 -0.81 7.02
CA PRO A 83 -4.41 0.09 7.78
C PRO A 83 -2.96 0.05 7.28
N VAL A 84 -2.41 1.23 7.00
CA VAL A 84 -1.01 1.40 6.56
C VAL A 84 -0.41 2.60 7.28
N ARG A 85 0.76 2.41 7.91
CA ARG A 85 1.43 3.46 8.68
C ARG A 85 2.89 3.58 8.29
N VAL A 86 3.37 4.81 8.18
CA VAL A 86 4.79 5.16 8.13
C VAL A 86 5.17 5.71 9.51
N LEU A 87 6.14 5.05 10.14
CA LEU A 87 6.61 5.34 11.50
C LEU A 87 8.08 5.76 11.46
N SER A 88 8.48 6.63 12.39
CA SER A 88 9.90 6.91 12.61
C SER A 88 10.63 5.65 13.09
N HIS A 89 11.78 5.35 12.49
CA HIS A 89 12.65 4.24 12.88
C HIS A 89 14.09 4.75 13.03
N PRO A 90 14.92 4.21 13.94
CA PRO A 90 16.32 4.64 14.09
C PRO A 90 17.14 4.60 12.79
N ASP A 91 16.81 3.67 11.89
CA ASP A 91 17.47 3.49 10.58
C ASP A 91 16.72 4.14 9.41
N GLY A 92 15.72 5.00 9.67
CA GLY A 92 14.94 5.69 8.65
C GLY A 92 13.44 5.72 8.97
N ALA A 93 12.64 4.98 8.20
CA ALA A 93 11.21 4.85 8.42
C ALA A 93 10.78 3.38 8.38
N GLU A 94 9.83 3.00 9.23
CA GLU A 94 9.19 1.70 9.18
C GLU A 94 7.80 1.84 8.58
N VAL A 95 7.54 1.12 7.49
CA VAL A 95 6.19 1.00 6.91
C VAL A 95 5.55 -0.26 7.48
N VAL A 96 4.36 -0.14 8.07
CA VAL A 96 3.57 -1.25 8.61
C VAL A 96 2.25 -1.34 7.87
N PHE A 97 1.97 -2.49 7.26
CA PHE A 97 0.72 -2.82 6.57
C PHE A 97 -0.02 -3.91 7.36
N THR A 98 -1.30 -3.69 7.67
CA THR A 98 -2.12 -4.69 8.37
C THR A 98 -3.01 -5.45 7.39
N VAL A 99 -2.67 -6.72 7.12
CA VAL A 99 -3.48 -7.62 6.29
C VAL A 99 -4.53 -8.29 7.18
N ARG A 100 -5.79 -8.31 6.74
CA ARG A 100 -6.91 -8.92 7.48
C ARG A 100 -7.51 -10.07 6.68
N GLN A 101 -7.74 -11.20 7.33
CA GLN A 101 -8.41 -12.35 6.72
C GLN A 101 -9.92 -12.10 6.69
N ILE A 102 -10.40 -11.34 5.69
CA ILE A 102 -11.81 -11.03 5.44
C ILE A 102 -12.23 -11.76 4.18
N GLU A 103 -13.17 -12.70 4.31
CA GLU A 103 -13.68 -13.51 3.18
C GLU A 103 -12.61 -14.35 2.46
N LEU A 104 -11.40 -14.47 3.03
CA LEU A 104 -10.30 -15.28 2.52
C LEU A 104 -10.15 -16.57 3.34
N ASP A 105 -9.82 -17.67 2.67
CA ASP A 105 -9.31 -18.87 3.34
C ASP A 105 -7.86 -18.69 3.85
N ASP A 106 -7.29 -19.71 4.48
CA ASP A 106 -5.94 -19.63 5.05
C ASP A 106 -4.84 -19.54 3.99
N ASP A 107 -5.01 -20.17 2.82
CA ASP A 107 -4.03 -20.16 1.73
C ASP A 107 -4.06 -18.83 0.97
N GLU A 108 -5.25 -18.27 0.76
CA GLU A 108 -5.47 -16.94 0.21
C GLU A 108 -4.89 -15.86 1.12
N PHE A 109 -5.14 -15.97 2.44
CA PHE A 109 -4.57 -15.03 3.42
C PHE A 109 -3.04 -15.10 3.47
N ALA A 110 -2.45 -16.29 3.43
CA ALA A 110 -1.00 -16.46 3.37
C ALA A 110 -0.41 -15.83 2.09
N ARG A 111 -1.06 -16.02 0.95
CA ARG A 111 -0.65 -15.43 -0.32
C ARG A 111 -0.72 -13.90 -0.30
N ASP A 112 -1.77 -13.34 0.31
CA ASP A 112 -1.93 -11.89 0.41
C ASP A 112 -0.82 -11.24 1.26
N ILE A 113 -0.45 -11.89 2.37
CA ILE A 113 0.71 -11.48 3.19
C ILE A 113 2.00 -11.43 2.36
N GLU A 114 2.26 -12.45 1.52
CA GLU A 114 3.45 -12.47 0.65
C GLU A 114 3.42 -11.39 -0.43
N LEU A 115 2.23 -11.08 -0.98
CA LEU A 115 2.08 -10.03 -1.98
C LEU A 115 2.34 -8.65 -1.36
N VAL A 116 1.78 -8.37 -0.18
CA VAL A 116 2.04 -7.13 0.56
C VAL A 116 3.52 -7.00 0.93
N ALA A 117 4.18 -8.08 1.33
CA ALA A 117 5.63 -8.06 1.59
C ALA A 117 6.44 -7.65 0.34
N LYS A 118 6.06 -8.15 -0.85
CA LYS A 118 6.68 -7.76 -2.12
C LYS A 118 6.37 -6.31 -2.49
N ASP A 119 5.18 -5.80 -2.17
CA ASP A 119 4.83 -4.40 -2.41
C ASP A 119 5.69 -3.46 -1.56
N LEU A 120 5.87 -3.77 -0.27
CA LEU A 120 6.77 -2.99 0.59
C LEU A 120 8.24 -3.07 0.13
N GLU A 121 8.66 -4.22 -0.42
CA GLU A 121 9.99 -4.35 -1.03
C GLU A 121 10.16 -3.45 -2.25
N ARG A 122 9.17 -3.38 -3.14
CA ARG A 122 9.21 -2.47 -4.29
C ARG A 122 9.23 -1.01 -3.84
N LEU A 123 8.47 -0.67 -2.80
CA LEU A 123 8.44 0.69 -2.24
C LEU A 123 9.83 1.10 -1.76
N ASP A 124 10.51 0.24 -0.99
CA ASP A 124 11.90 0.44 -0.59
C ASP A 124 12.81 0.67 -1.79
N GLN A 125 12.78 -0.23 -2.78
CA GLN A 125 13.61 -0.12 -3.99
C GLN A 125 13.36 1.18 -4.77
N GLN A 126 12.12 1.67 -4.83
CA GLN A 126 11.82 2.93 -5.49
C GLN A 126 12.44 4.13 -4.76
N ILE A 127 12.42 4.11 -3.42
CA ILE A 127 12.87 5.21 -2.57
C ILE A 127 14.39 5.20 -2.42
N THR A 128 15.00 4.05 -2.15
CA THR A 128 16.45 3.93 -1.96
C THR A 128 17.20 3.80 -3.28
N GLY A 129 16.54 3.30 -4.34
CA GLY A 129 17.12 3.18 -5.67
C GLY A 129 17.19 4.49 -6.47
N THR A 130 16.43 5.51 -6.08
CA THR A 130 16.51 6.85 -6.70
C THR A 130 17.72 7.66 -6.22
N ASP A 131 18.40 7.24 -5.15
CA ASP A 131 19.48 8.00 -4.50
C ASP A 131 20.90 7.46 -4.77
N ARG A 132 21.07 6.60 -5.78
CA ARG A 132 22.42 6.14 -6.16
C ARG A 132 23.03 7.07 -7.22
N PRO A 133 24.10 7.83 -6.93
CA PRO A 133 24.85 8.51 -7.97
C PRO A 133 25.37 7.46 -8.97
N ARG A 134 25.09 7.68 -10.25
CA ARG A 134 25.66 6.88 -11.35
C ARG A 134 27.19 7.04 -11.30
N PRO A 135 27.98 5.96 -11.42
CA PRO A 135 29.44 6.08 -11.50
C PRO A 135 29.86 6.92 -12.71
#